data_AF-A0A662J9S2-F1
#
_entry.id   AF-A0A662J9S2-F1
#
_cell.length_a   1.000
_cell.length_b   1.000
_cell.length_c   1.000
_cell.angle_alpha   90.00
_cell.angle_beta   90.00
_cell.angle_gamma   90.00
#
_symmetry.space_group_name_H-M   'P 1'
#
loop_
_entity.id
_entity.type
_entity.pdbx_description
1 polymer ?
#
loop_
_entity_poly.entity_id
_entity_poly.type
_entity_poly.pdbx_seq_one_letter_code
_entity_poly.pdbx_strand_id
1 'polypeptide(L)'
;MAMFSHENRAHVEHLPLVVKLTLKDEVEDRFRKLSAIALGLDLRELEEASAMFIGGKRRLPVKPNLVVDYLDLFEASLIASSLKKKGLRLDEAFTLIPEGEGSRFILVAKACREVEEAVSKLDKVRELGYAKPIALRILKEWRARAGRREGDVDEALHLAMEVMKAKEEALSKRCPRCGGAVARVVERARGEVFVVTIERTCCGYVERLKVPIKQPR
;
A
#
# COMPACT_ATOMS: atom_id res chain seq x y z
N MET A 1 0.85 -11.98 72.15
CA MET A 1 -0.19 -11.42 71.27
C MET A 1 0.26 -11.64 69.84
N ALA A 2 -0.41 -12.54 69.12
CA ALA A 2 -0.23 -12.78 67.70
C ALA A 2 -1.34 -12.07 66.92
N MET A 3 -1.03 -11.46 65.78
CA MET A 3 -1.99 -11.14 64.72
C MET A 3 -1.32 -11.29 63.36
N PHE A 4 -1.95 -12.08 62.50
CA PHE A 4 -1.70 -12.24 61.07
C PHE A 4 -2.31 -11.07 60.27
N SER A 5 -1.74 -10.76 59.10
CA SER A 5 -2.43 -10.30 57.86
C SER A 5 -1.35 -9.90 56.82
N HIS A 6 -0.99 -10.77 55.87
CA HIS A 6 -1.53 -10.91 54.51
C HIS A 6 -1.25 -9.76 53.53
N GLU A 7 -0.42 -10.09 52.52
CA GLU A 7 -0.58 -9.85 51.07
C GLU A 7 -0.75 -8.41 50.54
N ASN A 8 0.23 -7.98 49.71
CA ASN A 8 0.02 -7.90 48.25
C ASN A 8 1.27 -7.30 47.55
N ARG A 9 2.18 -8.16 47.12
CA ARG A 9 3.12 -7.83 46.04
C ARG A 9 2.44 -8.22 44.72
N ALA A 10 1.71 -7.27 44.14
CA ALA A 10 1.30 -7.38 42.74
C ALA A 10 2.55 -7.17 41.86
N HIS A 11 3.26 -8.26 41.57
CA HIS A 11 4.12 -8.32 40.41
C HIS A 11 3.22 -8.31 39.17
N VAL A 12 3.02 -7.12 38.60
CA VAL A 12 2.49 -7.02 37.23
C VAL A 12 3.66 -7.37 36.31
N GLU A 13 3.77 -8.65 35.98
CA GLU A 13 4.57 -9.10 34.85
C GLU A 13 3.97 -8.50 33.58
N HIS A 14 4.57 -7.39 33.11
CA HIS A 14 4.36 -6.91 31.75
C HIS A 14 5.01 -7.90 30.77
N LEU A 15 4.31 -9.00 30.50
CA LEU A 15 4.59 -9.84 29.34
C LEU A 15 4.46 -8.98 28.08
N PRO A 16 5.45 -8.97 27.16
CA PRO A 16 5.34 -8.24 25.92
C PRO A 16 4.20 -8.86 25.09
N LEU A 17 3.17 -8.08 24.82
CA LEU A 17 2.17 -8.37 23.80
C LEU A 17 2.91 -8.53 22.46
N VAL A 18 3.22 -9.78 22.08
CA VAL A 18 3.60 -10.11 20.71
C VAL A 18 2.36 -9.84 19.87
N VAL A 19 2.27 -8.63 19.32
CA VAL A 19 1.21 -8.24 18.39
C VAL A 19 1.31 -9.21 17.21
N LYS A 20 0.41 -10.20 17.15
CA LYS A 20 0.28 -11.05 15.98
C LYS A 20 -0.19 -10.17 14.84
N LEU A 21 0.74 -9.78 13.96
CA LEU A 21 0.42 -9.06 12.73
C LEU A 21 -0.63 -9.87 11.95
N THR A 22 -1.69 -9.19 11.51
CA THR A 22 -2.65 -9.84 10.63
C THR A 22 -2.01 -10.06 9.26
N LEU A 23 -2.55 -10.98 8.46
CA LEU A 23 -2.05 -11.19 7.09
C LEU A 23 -2.12 -9.90 6.25
N LYS A 24 -3.11 -9.04 6.53
CA LYS A 24 -3.24 -7.74 5.88
C LYS A 24 -2.07 -6.82 6.27
N ASP A 25 -1.68 -6.82 7.55
CA ASP A 25 -0.57 -6.00 8.04
C ASP A 25 0.77 -6.49 7.48
N GLU A 26 0.96 -7.81 7.32
CA GLU A 26 2.16 -8.37 6.68
C GLU A 26 2.29 -7.92 5.22
N VAL A 27 1.19 -7.94 4.45
CA VAL A 27 1.17 -7.47 3.06
C VAL A 27 1.42 -5.96 3.01
N GLU A 28 0.79 -5.19 3.89
CA GLU A 28 0.95 -3.74 3.95
C GLU A 28 2.39 -3.34 4.29
N ASP A 29 2.97 -3.93 5.34
CA ASP A 29 4.36 -3.69 5.75
C ASP A 29 5.34 -4.05 4.62
N ARG A 30 5.17 -5.21 3.99
CA ARG A 30 6.08 -5.63 2.92
C ARG A 30 5.94 -4.74 1.68
N PHE A 31 4.72 -4.38 1.31
CA PHE A 31 4.46 -3.44 0.22
C PHE A 31 5.13 -2.08 0.47
N ARG A 32 5.05 -1.55 1.70
CA ARG A 32 5.70 -0.29 2.07
C ARG A 32 7.22 -0.37 1.92
N LYS A 33 7.83 -1.45 2.39
CA LYS A 33 9.28 -1.71 2.26
C LYS A 33 9.72 -1.78 0.81
N LEU A 34 9.01 -2.55 -0.02
CA LEU A 34 9.32 -2.66 -1.45
C LEU A 34 9.16 -1.34 -2.19
N SER A 35 8.11 -0.56 -1.86
CA SER A 35 7.88 0.77 -2.45
C SER A 35 8.99 1.74 -2.10
N ALA A 36 9.44 1.76 -0.84
CA ALA A 36 10.57 2.59 -0.41
C ALA A 36 11.85 2.24 -1.18
N ILE A 37 12.19 0.95 -1.26
CA ILE A 37 13.36 0.45 -2.00
C ILE A 37 13.28 0.83 -3.49
N ALA A 38 12.12 0.68 -4.12
CA ALA A 38 11.92 1.02 -5.53
C ALA A 38 12.12 2.53 -5.82
N LEU A 39 11.85 3.39 -4.83
CA LEU A 39 12.11 4.82 -4.92
C LEU A 39 13.54 5.20 -4.49
N GLY A 40 14.36 4.22 -4.13
CA GLY A 40 15.72 4.42 -3.63
C GLY A 40 15.74 5.13 -2.27
N LEU A 41 14.68 5.00 -1.48
CA LEU A 41 14.57 5.58 -0.14
C LEU A 41 14.90 4.52 0.91
N ASP A 42 15.55 4.94 1.98
CA ASP A 42 15.74 4.08 3.14
C ASP A 42 14.58 4.22 4.14
N LEU A 43 14.40 3.20 4.99
CA LEU A 43 13.30 3.20 5.96
C LEU A 43 13.46 4.27 7.05
N ARG A 44 14.70 4.65 7.38
CA ARG A 44 14.99 5.68 8.39
C ARG A 44 14.59 7.06 7.86
N GLU A 45 14.88 7.37 6.60
CA GLU A 45 14.44 8.57 5.89
C GLU A 45 12.91 8.71 5.93
N LEU A 46 12.17 7.59 5.85
CA LEU A 46 10.71 7.59 5.97
C LEU A 46 10.24 7.79 7.39
N GLU A 47 10.87 7.16 8.37
CA GLU A 47 10.58 7.36 9.79
C GLU A 47 10.83 8.82 10.20
N GLU A 48 11.97 9.38 9.82
CA GLU A 48 12.31 10.79 10.03
C GLU A 48 11.30 11.72 9.37
N ALA A 49 10.92 11.46 8.11
CA ALA A 49 9.89 12.24 7.43
C ALA A 49 8.54 12.15 8.14
N SER A 50 8.14 10.97 8.61
CA SER A 50 6.88 10.78 9.32
C SER A 50 6.84 11.58 10.63
N ALA A 51 7.95 11.63 11.36
CA ALA A 51 8.07 12.38 12.62
C ALA A 51 7.97 13.90 12.41
N MET A 52 8.38 14.40 11.24
CA MET A 52 8.28 15.82 10.94
C MET A 52 6.84 16.32 10.89
N PHE A 53 5.86 15.46 10.66
CA PHE A 53 4.46 15.89 10.60
C PHE A 53 3.86 16.20 11.98
N ILE A 54 4.59 15.93 13.06
CA ILE A 54 4.16 16.16 14.45
C ILE A 54 4.65 17.53 14.94
N GLY A 55 3.74 18.46 15.20
CA GLY A 55 3.97 19.58 16.12
C GLY A 55 4.68 20.85 15.60
N GLY A 56 4.92 21.00 14.29
CA GLY A 56 5.57 22.18 13.72
C GLY A 56 4.61 23.19 13.08
N LYS A 57 4.83 24.50 13.28
CA LYS A 57 4.19 25.54 12.45
C LYS A 57 4.74 25.46 11.03
N ARG A 58 3.92 25.00 10.08
CA ARG A 58 4.28 24.91 8.65
C ARG A 58 4.08 26.25 7.94
N ARG A 59 4.94 26.55 6.97
CA ARG A 59 4.80 27.73 6.12
C ARG A 59 4.54 27.29 4.70
N LEU A 60 3.56 27.94 4.06
CA LEU A 60 3.29 27.69 2.65
C LEU A 60 4.45 28.22 1.79
N PRO A 61 4.86 27.48 0.74
CA PRO A 61 5.77 28.02 -0.27
C PRO A 61 5.21 29.31 -0.87
N VAL A 62 6.09 30.26 -1.21
CA VAL A 62 5.68 31.51 -1.88
C VAL A 62 5.19 31.20 -3.30
N LYS A 63 3.95 31.58 -3.65
CA LYS A 63 3.31 31.30 -4.95
C LYS A 63 3.27 29.79 -5.30
N PRO A 64 2.59 28.95 -4.50
CA PRO A 64 2.41 27.55 -4.83
C PRO A 64 1.44 27.43 -6.00
N ASN A 65 1.65 26.44 -6.86
CA ASN A 65 0.80 26.18 -8.04
C ASN A 65 0.57 24.68 -8.29
N LEU A 66 0.94 23.82 -7.34
CA LEU A 66 0.62 22.40 -7.34
C LEU A 66 0.11 21.98 -5.96
N VAL A 67 -1.01 21.26 -5.94
CA VAL A 67 -1.63 20.72 -4.73
C VAL A 67 -1.97 19.26 -4.98
N VAL A 68 -1.59 18.37 -4.05
CA VAL A 68 -1.98 16.96 -4.03
C VAL A 68 -2.59 16.67 -2.68
N ASP A 69 -3.85 16.22 -2.67
CA ASP A 69 -4.63 15.97 -1.48
C ASP A 69 -4.73 14.47 -1.13
N TYR A 70 -5.36 14.18 0.01
CA TYR A 70 -5.67 12.85 0.51
C TYR A 70 -4.48 11.89 0.68
N LEU A 71 -3.26 12.40 0.88
CA LEU A 71 -2.09 11.57 1.14
C LEU A 71 -2.23 10.89 2.51
N ASP A 72 -2.03 9.57 2.60
CA ASP A 72 -1.82 8.95 3.91
C ASP A 72 -0.41 9.24 4.47
N LEU A 73 -0.15 8.87 5.72
CA LEU A 73 1.15 9.11 6.37
C LEU A 73 2.32 8.48 5.60
N PHE A 74 2.13 7.30 5.02
CA PHE A 74 3.17 6.61 4.28
C PHE A 74 3.45 7.33 2.95
N GLU A 75 2.41 7.69 2.21
CA GLU A 75 2.49 8.48 0.97
C GLU A 75 3.13 9.86 1.20
N ALA A 76 2.72 10.55 2.26
CA ALA A 76 3.30 11.83 2.68
C ALA A 76 4.79 11.70 3.00
N SER A 77 5.19 10.60 3.66
CA SER A 77 6.60 10.33 3.97
C SER A 77 7.40 10.02 2.69
N LEU A 78 6.86 9.20 1.79
CA LEU A 78 7.51 8.87 0.51
C LEU A 78 7.77 10.13 -0.33
N ILE A 79 6.77 10.99 -0.48
CA ILE A 79 6.91 12.19 -1.30
C ILE A 79 7.84 13.20 -0.64
N ALA A 80 7.75 13.40 0.68
CA ALA A 80 8.65 14.29 1.41
C ALA A 80 10.12 13.88 1.25
N SER A 81 10.43 12.60 1.49
CA SER A 81 11.79 12.08 1.37
C SER A 81 12.29 12.13 -0.06
N SER A 82 11.44 11.81 -1.05
CA SER A 82 11.77 11.93 -2.48
C SER A 82 12.14 13.37 -2.89
N LEU A 83 11.35 14.35 -2.45
CA LEU A 83 11.58 15.76 -2.77
C LEU A 83 12.86 16.29 -2.12
N LYS A 84 13.10 15.94 -0.85
CA LYS A 84 14.34 16.31 -0.15
C LYS A 84 15.58 15.71 -0.82
N LYS A 85 15.51 14.45 -1.23
CA LYS A 85 16.60 13.76 -1.94
C LYS A 85 16.92 14.42 -3.29
N LYS A 86 15.93 15.07 -3.90
CA LYS A 86 16.09 15.93 -5.09
C LYS A 86 16.57 17.36 -4.76
N GLY A 87 16.90 17.66 -3.50
CA GLY A 87 17.43 18.95 -3.06
C GLY A 87 16.37 20.02 -2.76
N LEU A 88 15.08 19.67 -2.80
CA LEU A 88 14.01 20.61 -2.51
C LEU A 88 13.88 20.85 -1.00
N ARG A 89 13.77 22.12 -0.62
CA ARG A 89 13.65 22.53 0.78
C ARG A 89 12.20 22.63 1.20
N LEU A 90 11.91 22.03 2.35
CA LEU A 90 10.61 22.12 3.00
C LEU A 90 10.31 23.57 3.40
N ASP A 91 9.04 23.96 3.31
CA ASP A 91 8.51 25.30 3.57
C ASP A 91 9.03 26.41 2.61
N GLU A 92 9.98 26.09 1.71
CA GLU A 92 10.44 26.99 0.64
C GLU A 92 9.91 26.57 -0.75
N ALA A 93 10.06 25.28 -1.07
CA ALA A 93 9.67 24.69 -2.35
C ALA A 93 8.41 23.83 -2.26
N PHE A 94 8.23 23.13 -1.14
CA PHE A 94 7.03 22.35 -0.85
C PHE A 94 6.73 22.34 0.65
N THR A 95 5.49 22.08 1.03
CA THR A 95 5.12 21.77 2.42
C THR A 95 4.03 20.71 2.44
N LEU A 96 3.90 20.01 3.58
CA LEU A 96 2.86 19.02 3.84
C LEU A 96 2.03 19.50 5.02
N ILE A 97 0.72 19.56 4.81
CA ILE A 97 -0.24 20.08 5.78
C ILE A 97 -1.12 18.92 6.23
N PRO A 98 -1.22 18.65 7.54
CA PRO A 98 -2.18 17.66 8.02
C PRO A 98 -3.62 18.15 7.78
N GLU A 99 -4.48 17.25 7.32
CA GLU A 99 -5.92 17.46 7.20
C GLU A 99 -6.61 16.91 8.45
N GLY A 100 -7.42 17.75 9.11
CA GLY A 100 -8.19 17.39 10.31
C GLY A 100 -7.31 16.89 11.46
N GLU A 101 -7.65 15.73 12.02
CA GLU A 101 -6.93 15.09 13.14
C GLU A 101 -5.57 14.47 12.74
N GLY A 102 -5.05 14.74 11.54
CA GLY A 102 -3.70 14.33 11.13
C GLY A 102 -3.59 12.91 10.58
N SER A 103 -4.71 12.32 10.12
CA SER A 103 -4.71 11.03 9.43
C SER A 103 -4.44 11.13 7.92
N ARG A 104 -4.56 12.33 7.37
CA ARG A 104 -4.34 12.67 5.95
C ARG A 104 -3.48 13.92 5.83
N PHE A 105 -2.83 14.06 4.67
CA PHE A 105 -1.94 15.16 4.37
C PHE A 105 -2.20 15.74 2.99
N ILE A 106 -1.96 17.04 2.86
CA ILE A 106 -2.01 17.78 1.60
C ILE A 106 -0.60 18.27 1.30
N LEU A 107 -0.06 17.88 0.14
CA LEU A 107 1.16 18.46 -0.41
C LEU A 107 0.81 19.77 -1.11
N VAL A 108 1.49 20.85 -0.73
CA VAL A 108 1.46 22.13 -1.43
C VAL A 108 2.87 22.44 -1.92
N ALA A 109 3.05 22.61 -3.24
CA ALA A 109 4.36 22.78 -3.83
C ALA A 109 4.40 23.84 -4.93
N LYS A 110 5.61 24.35 -5.19
CA LYS A 110 5.96 25.03 -6.45
C LYS A 110 6.19 23.96 -7.51
N ALA A 111 5.40 23.98 -8.57
CA ALA A 111 5.56 23.06 -9.69
C ALA A 111 6.95 23.24 -10.31
N CYS A 112 7.70 22.15 -10.34
CA CYS A 112 8.95 22.02 -11.07
C CYS A 112 9.12 20.54 -11.47
N ARG A 113 10.09 20.27 -12.34
CA ARG A 113 10.34 18.92 -12.85
C ARG A 113 10.53 17.89 -11.73
N GLU A 114 11.24 18.27 -10.68
CA GLU A 114 11.52 17.41 -9.52
C GLU A 114 10.25 17.05 -8.74
N VAL A 115 9.31 17.99 -8.62
CA VAL A 115 8.00 17.77 -7.98
C VAL A 115 7.12 16.88 -8.86
N GLU A 116 7.02 17.17 -10.15
CA GLU A 116 6.23 16.38 -11.10
C GLU A 116 6.71 14.93 -11.16
N GLU A 117 8.03 14.70 -11.19
CA GLU A 117 8.59 13.35 -11.19
C GLU A 117 8.29 12.61 -9.88
N ALA A 118 8.33 13.29 -8.73
CA ALA A 118 8.00 12.69 -7.44
C ALA A 118 6.51 12.32 -7.34
N VAL A 119 5.62 13.19 -7.81
CA VAL A 119 4.17 12.93 -7.88
C VAL A 119 3.89 11.75 -8.82
N SER A 120 4.48 11.73 -10.02
CA SER A 120 4.32 10.61 -10.95
C SER A 120 4.79 9.27 -10.38
N LYS A 121 5.86 9.27 -9.59
CA LYS A 121 6.32 8.07 -8.86
C LYS A 121 5.34 7.65 -7.77
N LEU A 122 4.76 8.60 -7.04
CA LEU A 122 3.74 8.33 -6.03
C LEU A 122 2.48 7.72 -6.67
N ASP A 123 2.05 8.22 -7.83
CA ASP A 123 0.92 7.67 -8.57
C ASP A 123 1.16 6.21 -8.98
N LYS A 124 2.37 5.88 -9.45
CA LYS A 124 2.77 4.50 -9.72
C LYS A 124 2.72 3.62 -8.47
N VAL A 125 3.15 4.13 -7.30
CA VAL A 125 3.03 3.38 -6.03
C VAL A 125 1.56 3.13 -5.70
N ARG A 126 0.67 4.12 -5.90
CA ARG A 126 -0.77 3.96 -5.69
C ARG A 126 -1.37 2.89 -6.61
N GLU A 127 -1.00 2.91 -7.88
CA GLU A 127 -1.39 1.89 -8.86
C GLU A 127 -0.94 0.49 -8.44
N LEU A 128 0.32 0.34 -8.01
CA LEU A 128 0.84 -0.93 -7.48
C LEU A 128 0.12 -1.36 -6.19
N GLY A 129 -0.40 -0.40 -5.42
CA GLY A 129 -1.21 -0.65 -4.22
C GLY A 129 -2.47 -1.48 -4.50
N TYR A 130 -3.00 -1.46 -5.72
CA TYR A 130 -4.14 -2.30 -6.13
C TYR A 130 -3.80 -3.80 -6.18
N ALA A 131 -2.51 -4.18 -6.11
CA ALA A 131 -2.10 -5.57 -6.02
C ALA A 131 -2.35 -6.16 -4.62
N LYS A 132 -2.35 -5.34 -3.56
CA LYS A 132 -2.45 -5.81 -2.16
C LYS A 132 -3.67 -6.71 -1.89
N PRO A 133 -4.90 -6.38 -2.34
CA PRO A 133 -6.06 -7.26 -2.13
C PRO A 133 -5.99 -8.58 -2.91
N ILE A 134 -5.31 -8.61 -4.06
CA ILE A 134 -5.06 -9.84 -4.84
C ILE A 134 -4.03 -10.70 -4.09
N ALA A 135 -2.90 -10.12 -3.68
CA ALA A 135 -1.87 -10.80 -2.89
C ALA A 135 -2.45 -11.41 -1.61
N LEU A 136 -3.32 -10.67 -0.91
CA LEU A 136 -4.01 -11.17 0.29
C LEU A 136 -4.85 -12.43 0.00
N ARG A 137 -5.54 -12.50 -1.15
CA ARG A 137 -6.33 -13.68 -1.54
C ARG A 137 -5.45 -14.86 -1.92
N ILE A 138 -4.34 -14.61 -2.62
CA ILE A 138 -3.34 -15.64 -2.94
C ILE A 138 -2.76 -16.23 -1.65
N LEU A 139 -2.32 -15.38 -0.73
CA LEU A 139 -1.75 -15.80 0.55
C LEU A 139 -2.73 -16.60 1.41
N LYS A 140 -4.00 -16.19 1.46
CA LYS A 140 -5.03 -16.95 2.18
C LYS A 140 -5.17 -18.36 1.63
N GLU A 141 -5.19 -18.51 0.31
CA GLU A 141 -5.27 -19.81 -0.35
C GLU A 141 -4.02 -20.67 -0.09
N TRP A 142 -2.83 -20.11 -0.22
CA TRP A 142 -1.57 -20.82 0.04
C TRP A 142 -1.45 -21.29 1.47
N ARG A 143 -1.68 -20.38 2.43
CA ARG A 143 -1.54 -20.68 3.86
C ARG A 143 -2.59 -21.67 4.35
N ALA A 144 -3.79 -21.66 3.76
CA ALA A 144 -4.80 -22.67 4.05
C ALA A 144 -4.39 -24.07 3.57
N ARG A 145 -3.61 -24.17 2.49
CA ARG A 145 -3.19 -25.45 1.90
C ARG A 145 -1.89 -26.01 2.47
N ALA A 146 -0.88 -25.17 2.66
CA ALA A 146 0.50 -25.59 2.90
C ALA A 146 1.15 -24.90 4.11
N GLY A 147 0.40 -24.06 4.83
CA GLY A 147 0.92 -23.28 5.94
C GLY A 147 1.73 -22.06 5.49
N ARG A 148 2.32 -21.36 6.47
CA ARG A 148 3.16 -20.17 6.25
C ARG A 148 4.58 -20.59 5.85
N ARG A 149 5.14 -19.94 4.84
CA ARG A 149 6.55 -20.04 4.47
C ARG A 149 7.20 -18.66 4.42
N GLU A 150 8.52 -18.66 4.54
CA GLU A 150 9.31 -17.45 4.30
C GLU A 150 9.21 -17.04 2.82
N GLY A 151 9.23 -15.75 2.53
CA GLY A 151 9.10 -15.22 1.16
C GLY A 151 7.68 -15.23 0.57
N ASP A 152 6.70 -15.91 1.19
CA ASP A 152 5.32 -16.01 0.69
C ASP A 152 4.71 -14.65 0.31
N VAL A 153 4.96 -13.61 1.12
CA VAL A 153 4.36 -12.29 0.93
C VAL A 153 4.93 -11.60 -0.32
N ASP A 154 6.23 -11.75 -0.57
CA ASP A 154 6.90 -11.20 -1.74
C ASP A 154 6.39 -11.86 -3.02
N GLU A 155 6.36 -13.19 -3.00
CA GLU A 155 5.89 -14.00 -4.12
C GLU A 155 4.41 -13.75 -4.42
N ALA A 156 3.59 -13.60 -3.38
CA ALA A 156 2.19 -13.25 -3.58
C ALA A 156 1.99 -11.82 -4.12
N LEU A 157 2.80 -10.86 -3.71
CA LEU A 157 2.79 -9.51 -4.30
C LEU A 157 3.24 -9.54 -5.76
N HIS A 158 4.27 -10.32 -6.08
CA HIS A 158 4.73 -10.52 -7.45
C HIS A 158 3.65 -11.10 -8.36
N LEU A 159 3.05 -12.23 -7.96
CA LEU A 159 1.96 -12.85 -8.71
C LEU A 159 0.72 -11.96 -8.78
N ALA A 160 0.45 -11.15 -7.76
CA ALA A 160 -0.65 -10.20 -7.78
C ALA A 160 -0.47 -9.14 -8.87
N MET A 161 0.76 -8.69 -9.14
CA MET A 161 1.06 -7.81 -10.27
C MET A 161 0.84 -8.50 -11.61
N GLU A 162 1.20 -9.77 -11.75
CA GLU A 162 0.92 -10.54 -12.97
C GLU A 162 -0.58 -10.69 -13.23
N VAL A 163 -1.36 -10.99 -12.18
CA VAL A 163 -2.82 -11.04 -12.24
C VAL A 163 -3.40 -9.68 -12.65
N MET A 164 -2.90 -8.58 -12.09
CA MET A 164 -3.33 -7.24 -12.46
C MET A 164 -3.07 -6.95 -13.94
N LYS A 165 -1.86 -7.23 -14.43
CA LYS A 165 -1.49 -7.03 -15.83
C LYS A 165 -2.39 -7.82 -16.77
N ALA A 166 -2.64 -9.09 -16.48
CA ALA A 166 -3.53 -9.93 -17.28
C ALA A 166 -4.99 -9.41 -17.26
N LYS A 167 -5.45 -8.95 -16.09
CA LYS A 167 -6.78 -8.35 -15.94
C LYS A 167 -6.93 -7.07 -16.76
N GLU A 168 -5.96 -6.16 -16.66
CA GLU A 168 -5.98 -4.88 -17.38
C GLU A 168 -5.95 -5.10 -18.90
N GLU A 169 -5.12 -6.02 -19.38
CA GLU A 169 -5.07 -6.38 -20.80
C GLU A 169 -6.42 -6.90 -21.31
N ALA A 170 -7.14 -7.68 -20.51
CA ALA A 170 -8.46 -8.19 -20.90
C ALA A 170 -9.56 -7.13 -20.82
N LEU A 171 -9.49 -6.22 -19.84
CA LEU A 171 -10.47 -5.15 -19.66
C LEU A 171 -10.32 -4.05 -20.71
N SER A 172 -9.09 -3.78 -21.18
CA SER A 172 -8.85 -2.81 -22.26
C SER A 172 -9.44 -3.24 -23.61
N LYS A 173 -9.65 -4.55 -23.82
CA LYS A 173 -10.30 -5.08 -25.02
C LYS A 173 -11.81 -4.81 -24.99
N ARG A 174 -12.36 -4.40 -26.12
CA ARG A 174 -13.81 -4.31 -26.34
C ARG A 174 -14.45 -5.69 -26.24
N CYS A 175 -15.73 -5.74 -25.86
CA CYS A 175 -16.50 -6.97 -25.84
C CYS A 175 -16.43 -7.66 -27.23
N PRO A 176 -15.93 -8.90 -27.33
CA PRO A 176 -15.76 -9.57 -28.61
C PRO A 176 -17.10 -9.92 -29.28
N ARG A 177 -18.21 -9.88 -28.53
CA ARG A 177 -19.56 -10.15 -29.05
C ARG A 177 -20.28 -8.90 -29.56
N CYS A 178 -20.14 -7.77 -28.87
CA CYS A 178 -21.00 -6.58 -29.08
C CYS A 178 -20.20 -5.28 -29.33
N GLY A 179 -18.89 -5.25 -29.09
CA GLY A 179 -18.04 -4.06 -29.17
C GLY A 179 -18.12 -3.08 -27.98
N GLY A 180 -18.98 -3.32 -26.99
CA GLY A 180 -19.15 -2.50 -25.78
C GLY A 180 -18.00 -2.63 -24.77
N ALA A 181 -17.91 -1.70 -23.81
CA ALA A 181 -16.76 -1.57 -22.91
C ALA A 181 -17.04 -1.89 -21.42
N VAL A 182 -18.31 -1.88 -21.00
CA VAL A 182 -18.65 -2.04 -19.58
C VAL A 182 -18.58 -3.51 -19.17
N ALA A 183 -17.92 -3.77 -18.05
CA ALA A 183 -17.72 -5.12 -17.51
C ALA A 183 -17.83 -5.16 -15.99
N ARG A 184 -18.39 -6.26 -15.48
CA ARG A 184 -18.34 -6.65 -14.08
C ARG A 184 -17.23 -7.67 -13.89
N VAL A 185 -16.42 -7.52 -12.85
CA VAL A 185 -15.28 -8.39 -12.58
C VAL A 185 -15.47 -9.13 -11.25
N VAL A 186 -15.27 -10.45 -11.27
CA VAL A 186 -15.26 -11.30 -10.08
C VAL A 186 -13.94 -12.06 -10.03
N GLU A 187 -13.26 -11.99 -8.89
CA GLU A 187 -11.90 -12.51 -8.72
C GLU A 187 -11.86 -13.54 -7.59
N ARG A 188 -11.20 -14.67 -7.82
CA ARG A 188 -11.06 -15.74 -6.82
C ARG A 188 -9.75 -16.50 -6.96
N ALA A 189 -9.02 -16.70 -5.87
CA ALA A 189 -7.95 -17.68 -5.78
C ALA A 189 -8.56 -19.07 -5.49
N ARG A 190 -8.11 -20.12 -6.19
CA ARG A 190 -8.53 -21.50 -5.94
C ARG A 190 -7.42 -22.46 -6.35
N GLY A 191 -6.92 -23.23 -5.39
CA GLY A 191 -5.82 -24.16 -5.64
C GLY A 191 -4.59 -23.42 -6.14
N GLU A 192 -4.15 -23.73 -7.36
CA GLU A 192 -2.95 -23.18 -7.99
C GLU A 192 -3.26 -22.13 -9.07
N VAL A 193 -4.50 -21.63 -9.11
CA VAL A 193 -4.93 -20.64 -10.10
C VAL A 193 -5.70 -19.48 -9.46
N PHE A 194 -5.46 -18.28 -9.98
CA PHE A 194 -6.27 -17.11 -9.75
C PHE A 194 -7.20 -16.91 -10.94
N VAL A 195 -8.50 -16.94 -10.69
CA VAL A 195 -9.53 -16.84 -11.71
C VAL A 195 -10.10 -15.42 -11.70
N VAL A 196 -10.02 -14.75 -12.85
CA VAL A 196 -10.69 -13.47 -13.10
C VAL A 196 -11.83 -13.73 -14.07
N THR A 197 -13.06 -13.60 -13.59
CA THR A 197 -14.27 -13.71 -14.40
C THR A 197 -14.72 -12.32 -14.79
N ILE A 198 -14.78 -12.04 -16.09
CA ILE A 198 -15.18 -10.76 -16.66
C ILE A 198 -16.51 -10.97 -17.37
N GLU A 199 -17.57 -10.36 -16.85
CA GLU A 199 -18.90 -10.38 -17.43
C GLU A 199 -19.17 -9.05 -18.13
N ARG A 200 -19.29 -9.06 -19.46
CA ARG A 200 -19.58 -7.90 -20.29
C ARG A 200 -21.06 -7.55 -20.16
N THR A 201 -21.36 -6.41 -19.53
CA THR A 201 -22.75 -6.03 -19.22
C THR A 201 -23.55 -5.65 -20.46
N CYS A 202 -22.91 -5.35 -21.59
CA CYS A 202 -23.60 -5.04 -22.85
C CYS A 202 -24.46 -6.19 -23.39
N CYS A 203 -24.06 -7.44 -23.14
CA CYS A 203 -24.67 -8.62 -23.78
C CYS A 203 -24.53 -9.92 -22.97
N GLY A 204 -24.10 -9.82 -21.70
CA GLY A 204 -23.87 -10.95 -20.81
C GLY A 204 -22.74 -11.90 -21.24
N TYR A 205 -21.83 -11.46 -22.11
CA TYR A 205 -20.71 -12.32 -22.54
C TYR A 205 -19.71 -12.49 -21.40
N VAL A 206 -19.28 -13.73 -21.13
CA VAL A 206 -18.41 -14.04 -19.98
C VAL A 206 -17.05 -14.57 -20.46
N GLU A 207 -15.98 -13.93 -20.00
CA GLU A 207 -14.60 -14.33 -20.19
C GLU A 207 -14.03 -14.81 -18.85
N ARG A 208 -13.19 -15.84 -18.89
CA ARG A 208 -12.51 -16.36 -17.70
C ARG A 208 -11.01 -16.44 -17.95
N LEU A 209 -10.26 -15.58 -17.27
CA LEU A 209 -8.81 -15.64 -17.25
C LEU A 209 -8.38 -16.51 -16.08
N LYS A 210 -7.36 -17.34 -16.31
CA LYS A 210 -6.74 -18.17 -15.28
C LYS A 210 -5.26 -17.83 -15.25
N VAL A 211 -4.80 -17.29 -14.13
CA VAL A 211 -3.40 -16.97 -13.91
C VAL A 211 -2.83 -18.00 -12.93
N PRO A 212 -1.76 -18.74 -13.29
CA PRO A 212 -1.12 -19.65 -12.35
C PRO A 212 -0.59 -18.92 -11.12
N ILE A 213 -0.85 -19.46 -9.94
CA ILE A 213 -0.37 -18.94 -8.65
C ILE A 213 0.20 -20.09 -7.80
N LYS A 214 1.06 -20.90 -8.40
CA LYS A 214 1.71 -22.00 -7.67
C LYS A 214 2.58 -21.43 -6.56
N GLN A 215 2.41 -21.93 -5.34
CA GLN A 215 3.31 -21.55 -4.25
C GLN A 215 4.71 -22.08 -4.59
N PRO A 216 5.76 -21.23 -4.52
CA PRO A 216 7.13 -21.67 -4.69
C PRO A 216 7.48 -22.77 -3.68
N ARG A 217 8.32 -23.71 -4.12
CA ARG A 217 8.72 -24.87 -3.29
C ARG A 217 9.65 -24.46 -2.17
#